data_AF-A0A0T1SIU1-F1
#
_entry.id   AF-A0A0T1SIU1-F1
#
_cell.length_a   1.000
_cell.length_b   1.000
_cell.length_c   1.000
_cell.angle_alpha   90.00
_cell.angle_beta   90.00
_cell.angle_gamma   90.00
#
_symmetry.space_group_name_H-M   'P 1'
#
loop_
_entity.id
_entity.type
_entity.pdbx_description
1 polymer ?
#
loop_
_entity_poly.entity_id
_entity_poly.type
_entity_poly.pdbx_seq_one_letter_code
_entity_poly.pdbx_strand_id
1 'polypeptide(L)'
;MYVPELVGQGPPPPPGPAERATIAAHAGAQAALPDLAALIADREKWLRAHPDDDASWAALGTAYTERGTRLGDVRDYPRAERALRRSLAERPAARGNLDAQLGLGALAGARGDWRTAKLWGERVRKADPKRRPVYPVLIDAYNGLGEYKAAQKAVESLEGLHAGALTRSRAAESFRDRGWREDADAAAQDAVALAETEAEKAASLARLGDLAWERGEPEEALSRFGAALRLVRDHGPSLAGRARALAALGRTEEALRDWRAALARLPLPEYVLEAGELHESLGLDGDARALYERLRTGTWARGEVALGLLDADHGDPAAAVRRLRAEWARGHRSVAVADALGWALHWSGESKEALEYAKRATDEGLRSALFAYHRGEIERTLEQSGPARRHLAEALRINPAFSPLLAPKAQEAVAALGEPSDELPKELRPREAASKPGAKPDGEGAAKPGAKPDGEGAAKPGAKTDGEGAAKPSGA
;
A
#
# COMPACT_ATOMS: atom_id res chain seq x y z
N MET A 1 -33.54 46.13 -15.67
CA MET A 1 -32.21 46.76 -15.78
C MET A 1 -31.34 45.85 -16.63
N TYR A 2 -31.05 46.28 -17.84
CA TYR A 2 -30.11 45.65 -18.76
C TYR A 2 -28.73 46.18 -18.38
N VAL A 3 -27.76 45.32 -18.04
CA VAL A 3 -26.39 45.74 -17.70
C VAL A 3 -25.53 45.59 -18.95
N PRO A 4 -25.15 46.68 -19.64
CA PRO A 4 -24.43 46.62 -20.90
C PRO A 4 -22.94 46.92 -20.69
N GLU A 5 -22.23 46.06 -19.95
CA GLU A 5 -20.78 46.21 -19.72
C GLU A 5 -19.93 44.97 -20.09
N LEU A 6 -20.53 43.90 -20.63
CA LEU A 6 -19.80 42.69 -21.07
C LEU A 6 -19.89 42.41 -22.57
N VAL A 7 -20.39 43.34 -23.37
CA VAL A 7 -20.41 43.19 -24.84
C VAL A 7 -19.11 43.76 -25.40
N GLY A 8 -18.08 42.91 -25.54
CA GLY A 8 -16.86 43.27 -26.28
C GLY A 8 -15.54 42.72 -25.72
N GLN A 9 -15.54 42.12 -24.53
CA GLN A 9 -14.37 41.37 -24.08
C GLN A 9 -14.52 39.93 -24.58
N GLY A 10 -13.59 39.48 -25.43
CA GLY A 10 -13.52 38.08 -25.83
C GLY A 10 -13.46 37.15 -24.62
N PRO A 11 -13.58 35.82 -24.82
CA PRO A 11 -13.45 34.89 -23.70
C PRO A 11 -12.17 35.20 -22.91
N PRO A 12 -12.22 35.21 -21.56
CA PRO A 12 -11.06 35.53 -20.75
C PRO A 12 -9.88 34.65 -21.17
N PRO A 13 -8.65 35.18 -21.17
CA PRO A 13 -7.49 34.39 -21.54
C PRO A 13 -7.40 33.13 -20.67
N PRO A 14 -6.91 32.01 -21.23
CA PRO A 14 -6.75 30.79 -20.44
C PRO A 14 -5.83 31.06 -19.24
N PRO A 15 -6.09 30.42 -18.09
CA PRO A 15 -5.35 30.70 -16.87
C PRO A 15 -3.86 30.39 -17.01
N GLY A 16 -3.04 31.28 -16.45
CA GLY A 16 -1.59 31.12 -16.40
C GLY A 16 -1.15 29.93 -15.52
N PRO A 17 0.12 29.47 -15.61
CA PRO A 17 0.63 28.34 -14.82
C PRO A 17 0.40 28.45 -13.30
N ALA A 18 0.65 29.62 -12.71
CA ALA A 18 0.43 29.85 -11.28
C ALA A 18 -1.07 29.82 -10.92
N GLU A 19 -1.94 30.31 -11.81
CA GLU A 19 -3.39 30.28 -11.62
C GLU A 19 -3.93 28.86 -11.70
N ARG A 20 -3.46 28.05 -12.66
CA ARG A 20 -3.80 26.63 -12.75
C ARG A 20 -3.40 25.86 -11.49
N ALA A 21 -2.20 26.09 -10.96
CA ALA A 21 -1.80 25.48 -9.69
C ALA A 21 -2.68 25.93 -8.51
N THR A 22 -3.08 27.21 -8.49
CA THR A 22 -3.99 27.73 -7.46
C THR A 22 -5.37 27.08 -7.55
N ILE A 23 -5.92 26.94 -8.77
CA ILE A 23 -7.20 26.27 -9.03
C ILE A 23 -7.15 24.81 -8.58
N ALA A 24 -6.08 24.09 -8.95
CA ALA A 24 -5.87 22.71 -8.53
C ALA A 24 -5.85 22.58 -7.00
N ALA A 25 -5.06 23.42 -6.32
CA ALA A 25 -4.98 23.42 -4.86
C ALA A 25 -6.34 23.68 -4.18
N HIS A 26 -7.14 24.62 -4.70
CA HIS A 26 -8.49 24.89 -4.18
C HIS A 26 -9.47 23.73 -4.43
N ALA A 27 -9.36 23.06 -5.57
CA ALA A 27 -10.11 21.84 -5.87
C ALA A 27 -9.64 20.64 -5.01
N GLY A 28 -8.48 20.76 -4.37
CA GLY A 28 -7.77 19.67 -3.68
C GLY A 28 -6.95 18.80 -4.62
N ALA A 29 -6.97 19.07 -5.93
CA ALA A 29 -6.23 18.37 -6.97
C ALA A 29 -4.73 18.72 -6.96
N GLN A 30 -3.93 17.86 -7.58
CA GLN A 30 -2.49 18.09 -7.74
C GLN A 30 -2.22 18.96 -8.96
N ALA A 31 -1.41 20.00 -8.79
CA ALA A 31 -0.93 20.80 -9.92
C ALA A 31 0.10 20.01 -10.75
N ALA A 32 0.37 20.42 -11.99
CA ALA A 32 1.58 19.96 -12.66
C ALA A 32 2.84 20.52 -11.95
N LEU A 33 3.96 19.78 -11.90
CA LEU A 33 5.19 20.28 -11.24
C LEU A 33 5.68 21.62 -11.79
N PRO A 34 5.64 21.90 -13.12
CA PRO A 34 5.98 23.22 -13.65
C PRO A 34 5.03 24.32 -13.19
N ASP A 35 3.73 24.03 -13.11
CA ASP A 35 2.70 24.98 -12.64
C ASP A 35 2.91 25.28 -11.15
N LEU A 36 3.25 24.27 -10.34
CA LEU A 36 3.61 24.42 -8.93
C LEU A 36 4.88 25.28 -8.76
N ALA A 37 5.90 25.08 -9.60
CA ALA A 37 7.11 25.90 -9.58
C ALA A 37 6.80 27.37 -9.94
N ALA A 38 5.91 27.60 -10.92
CA ALA A 38 5.45 28.94 -11.27
C ALA A 38 4.68 29.60 -10.12
N LEU A 39 3.81 28.86 -9.42
CA LEU A 39 3.10 29.36 -8.24
C LEU A 39 4.06 29.79 -7.12
N ILE A 40 5.08 28.98 -6.83
CA ILE A 40 6.09 29.31 -5.81
C ILE A 40 6.81 30.61 -6.18
N ALA A 41 7.32 30.71 -7.42
CA ALA A 41 8.03 31.91 -7.87
C ALA A 41 7.15 33.17 -7.85
N ASP A 42 5.88 33.03 -8.24
CA ASP A 42 4.92 34.13 -8.23
C ASP A 42 4.61 34.61 -6.80
N ARG A 43 4.35 33.68 -5.86
CA ARG A 43 4.10 34.03 -4.45
C ARG A 43 5.32 34.61 -3.76
N GLU A 44 6.52 34.06 -4.01
CA GLU A 44 7.79 34.64 -3.53
C GLU A 44 8.01 36.08 -4.02
N LYS A 45 7.66 36.37 -5.28
CA LYS A 45 7.73 37.73 -5.84
C LYS A 45 6.69 38.65 -5.20
N TRP A 46 5.44 38.19 -5.11
CA TRP A 46 4.32 38.97 -4.57
C TRP A 46 4.55 39.39 -3.11
N LEU A 47 4.98 38.45 -2.27
CA LEU A 47 5.17 38.65 -0.83
C LEU A 47 6.35 39.57 -0.48
N ARG A 48 7.24 39.87 -1.43
CA ARG A 48 8.25 40.93 -1.25
C ARG A 48 7.63 42.33 -1.24
N ALA A 49 6.54 42.53 -1.99
CA ALA A 49 5.81 43.80 -2.04
C ALA A 49 4.63 43.82 -1.04
N HIS A 50 4.07 42.66 -0.69
CA HIS A 50 2.90 42.52 0.17
C HIS A 50 3.20 41.55 1.33
N PRO A 51 4.08 41.92 2.29
CA PRO A 51 4.54 41.03 3.36
C PRO A 51 3.48 40.72 4.42
N ASP A 52 2.33 41.40 4.36
CA ASP A 52 1.16 41.30 5.23
C ASP A 52 0.02 40.44 4.64
N ASP A 53 0.18 39.94 3.40
CA ASP A 53 -0.82 39.06 2.76
C ASP A 53 -0.76 37.63 3.34
N ASP A 54 -1.64 37.35 4.30
CA ASP A 54 -1.71 36.06 4.97
C ASP A 54 -2.07 34.89 4.02
N ALA A 55 -2.96 35.12 3.04
CA ALA A 55 -3.40 34.11 2.10
C ALA A 55 -2.25 33.68 1.18
N SER A 56 -1.47 34.63 0.67
CA SER A 56 -0.29 34.35 -0.15
C SER A 56 0.78 33.60 0.63
N TRP A 57 0.99 33.91 1.91
CA TRP A 57 1.89 33.15 2.78
C TRP A 57 1.41 31.70 2.98
N ALA A 58 0.11 31.47 3.16
CA ALA A 58 -0.46 30.14 3.30
C ALA A 58 -0.33 29.31 2.01
N ALA A 59 -0.63 29.93 0.86
CA ALA A 59 -0.47 29.30 -0.45
C ALA A 59 0.99 28.92 -0.73
N LEU A 60 1.94 29.83 -0.45
CA LEU A 60 3.37 29.55 -0.61
C LEU A 60 3.83 28.39 0.28
N GLY A 61 3.41 28.37 1.54
CA GLY A 61 3.77 27.32 2.48
C GLY A 61 3.22 25.94 2.08
N THR A 62 1.98 25.91 1.59
CA THR A 62 1.35 24.70 1.05
C THR A 62 2.07 24.22 -0.22
N ALA A 63 2.43 25.14 -1.12
CA ALA A 63 3.13 24.81 -2.35
C ALA A 63 4.54 24.22 -2.10
N TYR A 64 5.29 24.76 -1.13
CA TYR A 64 6.56 24.14 -0.70
C TYR A 64 6.34 22.74 -0.14
N THR A 65 5.27 22.53 0.65
CA THR A 65 4.95 21.20 1.20
C THR A 65 4.69 20.19 0.10
N GLU A 66 3.87 20.57 -0.90
CA GLU A 66 3.58 19.71 -2.05
C GLU A 66 4.85 19.41 -2.84
N ARG A 67 5.67 20.42 -3.14
CA ARG A 67 6.92 20.23 -3.90
C ARG A 67 7.89 19.30 -3.17
N GLY A 68 8.08 19.50 -1.86
CA GLY A 68 8.93 18.63 -1.04
C GLY A 68 8.44 17.19 -1.04
N THR A 69 7.13 16.97 -0.96
CA THR A 69 6.52 15.63 -1.00
C THR A 69 6.72 14.95 -2.35
N ARG A 70 6.49 15.68 -3.46
CA ARG A 70 6.52 15.13 -4.82
C ARG A 70 7.92 14.94 -5.39
N LEU A 71 8.92 15.63 -4.85
CA LEU A 71 10.32 15.51 -5.24
C LEU A 71 11.18 14.79 -4.19
N GLY A 72 10.60 14.37 -3.06
CA GLY A 72 11.35 13.79 -1.94
C GLY A 72 12.35 14.76 -1.31
N ASP A 73 12.16 16.07 -1.46
CA ASP A 73 13.10 17.09 -0.97
C ASP A 73 12.69 17.64 0.40
N VAL A 74 13.29 17.08 1.45
CA VAL A 74 13.08 17.50 2.84
C VAL A 74 13.45 18.96 3.12
N ARG A 75 14.26 19.60 2.26
CA ARG A 75 14.71 21.00 2.42
C ARG A 75 13.58 22.00 2.19
N ASP A 76 12.50 21.59 1.54
CA ASP A 76 11.31 22.43 1.37
C ASP A 76 10.48 22.52 2.65
N TYR A 77 10.52 21.52 3.53
CA TYR A 77 9.68 21.49 4.72
C TYR A 77 9.98 22.63 5.71
N PRO A 78 11.23 23.02 5.98
CA PRO A 78 11.50 24.22 6.78
C PRO A 78 11.03 25.52 6.11
N ARG A 79 11.04 25.60 4.77
CA ARG A 79 10.52 26.77 4.03
C ARG A 79 9.00 26.85 4.15
N ALA A 80 8.33 25.72 3.97
CA ALA A 80 6.89 25.57 4.18
C ALA A 80 6.48 26.04 5.59
N GLU A 81 7.15 25.54 6.62
CA GLU A 81 6.85 25.89 8.01
C GLU A 81 6.99 27.39 8.29
N ARG A 82 8.06 28.03 7.78
CA ARG A 82 8.27 29.47 7.94
C ARG A 82 7.15 30.27 7.27
N ALA A 83 6.79 29.92 6.04
CA ALA A 83 5.72 30.61 5.32
C ALA A 83 4.36 30.44 6.02
N LEU A 84 4.01 29.22 6.47
CA LEU A 84 2.76 28.95 7.18
C LEU A 84 2.69 29.66 8.54
N ARG A 85 3.80 29.70 9.29
CA ARG A 85 3.88 30.46 10.55
C ARG A 85 3.76 31.96 10.32
N ARG A 86 4.36 32.48 9.25
CA ARG A 86 4.21 33.89 8.87
C ARG A 86 2.75 34.22 8.53
N SER A 87 2.06 33.36 7.78
CA SER A 87 0.62 33.51 7.53
C SER A 87 -0.18 33.58 8.84
N LEU A 88 0.11 32.70 9.81
CA LEU A 88 -0.55 32.74 11.13
C LEU A 88 -0.19 33.96 11.98
N ALA A 89 0.97 34.58 11.76
CA ALA A 89 1.36 35.82 12.43
C ALA A 89 0.53 37.01 11.91
N GLU A 90 0.30 37.08 10.60
CA GLU A 90 -0.54 38.11 9.98
C GLU A 90 -2.03 37.91 10.32
N ARG A 91 -2.51 36.67 10.18
CA ARG A 91 -3.88 36.30 10.56
C ARG A 91 -3.87 35.07 11.47
N PRO A 92 -4.05 35.25 12.80
CA PRO A 92 -4.07 34.14 13.74
C PRO A 92 -5.14 33.09 13.43
N ALA A 93 -4.86 31.82 13.77
CA ALA A 93 -5.78 30.71 13.61
C ALA A 93 -7.15 30.97 14.29
N ALA A 94 -7.14 31.64 15.46
CA ALA A 94 -8.35 32.03 16.19
C ALA A 94 -9.25 33.02 15.41
N ARG A 95 -8.70 33.72 14.40
CA ARG A 95 -9.43 34.61 13.49
C ARG A 95 -9.82 33.91 12.16
N GLY A 96 -9.75 32.58 12.11
CA GLY A 96 -10.24 31.80 10.99
C GLY A 96 -9.30 31.72 9.79
N ASN A 97 -7.97 31.83 9.98
CA ASN A 97 -7.00 31.53 8.92
C ASN A 97 -6.98 30.00 8.67
N LEU A 98 -7.95 29.50 7.91
CA LEU A 98 -8.10 28.07 7.67
C LEU A 98 -7.06 27.56 6.66
N ASP A 99 -6.58 28.40 5.75
CA ASP A 99 -5.57 28.02 4.73
C ASP A 99 -4.24 27.65 5.38
N ALA A 100 -3.74 28.48 6.30
CA ALA A 100 -2.52 28.19 7.02
C ALA A 100 -2.66 26.96 7.94
N GLN A 101 -3.84 26.78 8.55
CA GLN A 101 -4.12 25.59 9.36
C GLN A 101 -4.11 24.31 8.52
N LEU A 102 -4.76 24.34 7.35
CA LEU A 102 -4.74 23.23 6.41
C LEU A 102 -3.30 22.92 5.96
N GLY A 103 -2.54 23.95 5.57
CA GLY A 103 -1.15 23.79 5.16
C GLY A 103 -0.25 23.23 6.27
N LEU A 104 -0.46 23.62 7.53
CA LEU A 104 0.25 23.02 8.68
C LEU A 104 -0.12 21.56 8.90
N GLY A 105 -1.38 21.20 8.69
CA GLY A 105 -1.83 19.80 8.72
C GLY A 105 -1.15 18.97 7.63
N ALA A 106 -1.13 19.47 6.39
CA ALA A 106 -0.48 18.82 5.26
C ALA A 106 1.04 18.67 5.49
N LEU A 107 1.71 19.71 6.00
CA LEU A 107 3.14 19.67 6.32
C LEU A 107 3.47 18.66 7.42
N ALA A 108 2.63 18.60 8.46
CA ALA A 108 2.78 17.60 9.51
C ALA A 108 2.63 16.18 8.95
N GLY A 109 1.65 15.94 8.08
CA GLY A 109 1.47 14.67 7.38
C GLY A 109 2.67 14.30 6.51
N ALA A 110 3.20 15.26 5.73
CA ALA A 110 4.38 15.06 4.89
C ALA A 110 5.64 14.67 5.69
N ARG A 111 5.73 15.09 6.96
CA ARG A 111 6.79 14.72 7.91
C ARG A 111 6.51 13.45 8.69
N GLY A 112 5.31 12.89 8.62
CA GLY A 112 4.86 11.76 9.43
C GLY A 112 4.49 12.12 10.87
N ASP A 113 4.24 13.40 11.18
CA ASP A 113 3.64 13.84 12.44
C ASP A 113 2.10 13.77 12.35
N TRP A 114 1.59 12.55 12.44
CA TRP A 114 0.17 12.25 12.25
C TRP A 114 -0.73 12.86 13.32
N ARG A 115 -0.20 13.05 14.55
CA ARG A 115 -0.95 13.69 15.64
C ARG A 115 -1.19 15.16 15.35
N THR A 116 -0.17 15.89 14.91
CA THR A 116 -0.30 17.29 14.51
C THR A 116 -1.12 17.44 13.24
N ALA A 117 -0.97 16.52 12.28
CA ALA A 117 -1.79 16.50 11.06
C ALA A 117 -3.29 16.37 11.39
N LYS A 118 -3.65 15.40 12.25
CA LYS A 118 -5.02 15.23 12.76
C LYS A 118 -5.50 16.47 13.50
N LEU A 119 -4.68 17.05 14.39
CA LEU A 119 -5.05 18.23 15.17
C LEU A 119 -5.47 19.41 14.27
N TRP A 120 -4.66 19.74 13.26
CA TRP A 120 -4.97 20.85 12.36
C TRP A 120 -6.11 20.52 11.39
N GLY A 121 -6.12 19.30 10.84
CA GLY A 121 -7.19 18.84 9.96
C GLY A 121 -8.56 18.88 10.66
N GLU A 122 -8.64 18.45 11.92
CA GLU A 122 -9.89 18.46 12.70
C GLU A 122 -10.38 19.87 12.99
N ARG A 123 -9.46 20.80 13.26
CA ARG A 123 -9.79 22.22 13.45
C ARG A 123 -10.40 22.82 12.18
N VAL A 124 -9.79 22.55 11.03
CA VAL A 124 -10.30 23.01 9.73
C VAL A 124 -11.65 22.36 9.43
N ARG A 125 -11.79 21.04 9.58
CA ARG A 125 -13.06 20.32 9.35
C ARG A 125 -14.18 20.82 10.26
N LYS A 126 -13.89 21.16 11.53
CA LYS A 126 -14.87 21.70 12.45
C LYS A 126 -15.34 23.11 12.04
N ALA A 127 -14.43 23.94 11.56
CA ALA A 127 -14.73 25.31 11.14
C ALA A 127 -15.44 25.37 9.78
N ASP A 128 -15.03 24.52 8.84
CA ASP A 128 -15.63 24.39 7.51
C ASP A 128 -15.70 22.92 7.08
N PRO A 129 -16.81 22.23 7.41
CA PRO A 129 -17.02 20.83 7.02
C PRO A 129 -17.14 20.60 5.51
N LYS A 130 -17.33 21.64 4.69
CA LYS A 130 -17.46 21.47 3.23
C LYS A 130 -16.11 21.63 2.52
N ARG A 131 -15.04 21.89 3.26
CA ARG A 131 -13.72 22.15 2.73
C ARG A 131 -13.00 20.89 2.26
N ARG A 132 -13.23 20.49 1.01
CA ARG A 132 -12.72 19.26 0.39
C ARG A 132 -11.22 18.96 0.67
N PRO A 133 -10.27 19.91 0.56
CA PRO A 133 -8.85 19.60 0.74
C PRO A 133 -8.45 19.14 2.15
N VAL A 134 -9.30 19.31 3.16
CA VAL A 134 -9.01 18.83 4.54
C VAL A 134 -9.07 17.32 4.66
N TYR A 135 -9.88 16.66 3.83
CA TYR A 135 -10.16 15.23 3.97
C TYR A 135 -8.96 14.36 3.60
N PRO A 136 -8.22 14.59 2.50
CA PRO A 136 -6.97 13.87 2.24
C PRO A 136 -5.97 13.96 3.41
N VAL A 137 -5.81 15.13 4.02
CA VAL A 137 -4.94 15.31 5.20
C VAL A 137 -5.41 14.47 6.39
N LEU A 138 -6.73 14.43 6.63
CA LEU A 138 -7.30 13.63 7.71
C LEU A 138 -7.21 12.12 7.44
N ILE A 139 -7.45 11.68 6.19
CA ILE A 139 -7.31 10.28 5.79
C ILE A 139 -5.89 9.80 6.07
N ASP A 140 -4.88 10.52 5.57
CA ASP A 140 -3.47 10.19 5.79
C ASP A 140 -3.12 10.19 7.29
N ALA A 141 -3.61 11.18 8.05
CA ALA A 141 -3.38 11.27 9.50
C ALA A 141 -4.03 10.11 10.28
N TYR A 142 -5.28 9.76 9.98
CA TYR A 142 -5.96 8.65 10.64
C TYR A 142 -5.30 7.31 10.31
N ASN A 143 -4.90 7.08 9.05
CA ASN A 143 -4.16 5.88 8.65
C ASN A 143 -2.83 5.78 9.39
N GLY A 144 -2.07 6.89 9.48
CA GLY A 144 -0.82 6.94 10.25
C GLY A 144 -1.01 6.69 11.75
N LEU A 145 -2.17 7.03 12.33
CA LEU A 145 -2.51 6.77 13.73
C LEU A 145 -3.11 5.37 13.97
N GLY A 146 -3.37 4.59 12.92
CA GLY A 146 -4.09 3.31 13.00
C GLY A 146 -5.60 3.48 13.27
N GLU A 147 -6.18 4.64 12.97
CA GLU A 147 -7.59 4.97 13.16
C GLU A 147 -8.42 4.69 11.89
N TYR A 148 -8.37 3.47 11.35
CA TYR A 148 -8.92 3.13 10.02
C TYR A 148 -10.43 3.34 9.85
N LYS A 149 -11.21 3.26 10.93
CA LYS A 149 -12.64 3.61 10.92
C LYS A 149 -12.87 5.11 10.72
N ALA A 150 -12.00 5.96 11.28
CA ALA A 150 -12.08 7.40 11.09
C ALA A 150 -11.61 7.80 9.68
N ALA A 151 -10.57 7.13 9.16
CA ALA A 151 -10.13 7.27 7.77
C ALA A 151 -11.28 7.00 6.78
N GLN A 152 -12.04 5.91 6.98
CA GLN A 152 -13.19 5.58 6.14
C GLN A 152 -14.25 6.69 6.14
N LYS A 153 -14.65 7.16 7.31
CA LYS A 153 -15.63 8.23 7.43
C LYS A 153 -15.17 9.52 6.74
N ALA A 154 -13.86 9.78 6.74
CA ALA A 154 -13.27 10.90 6.03
C ALA A 154 -13.32 10.71 4.50
N VAL A 155 -13.12 9.49 4.00
CA VAL A 155 -13.33 9.14 2.59
C VAL A 155 -14.80 9.30 2.19
N GLU A 156 -15.73 8.73 2.95
CA GLU A 156 -17.17 8.84 2.69
C GLU A 156 -17.63 10.31 2.65
N SER A 157 -17.07 11.14 3.55
CA SER A 157 -17.32 12.57 3.55
C SER A 157 -16.75 13.27 2.29
N LEU A 158 -15.55 12.89 1.87
CA LEU A 158 -14.93 13.44 0.65
C LEU A 158 -15.74 13.06 -0.60
N GLU A 159 -16.18 11.81 -0.70
CA GLU A 159 -17.05 11.31 -1.77
C GLU A 159 -18.38 12.07 -1.82
N GLY A 160 -19.00 12.33 -0.67
CA GLY A 160 -20.24 13.12 -0.58
C GLY A 160 -20.08 14.59 -0.99
N LEU A 161 -18.87 15.15 -0.93
CA LEU A 161 -18.61 16.55 -1.27
C LEU A 161 -18.18 16.77 -2.73
N HIS A 162 -17.56 15.77 -3.35
CA HIS A 162 -17.03 15.87 -4.70
C HIS A 162 -16.80 14.50 -5.34
N ALA A 163 -17.49 14.23 -6.43
CA ALA A 163 -17.12 13.19 -7.37
C ALA A 163 -16.05 13.73 -8.32
N GLY A 164 -14.84 13.17 -8.27
CA GLY A 164 -13.71 13.55 -9.11
C GLY A 164 -12.58 12.54 -9.02
N ALA A 165 -11.60 12.66 -9.92
CA ALA A 165 -10.50 11.70 -10.05
C ALA A 165 -9.72 11.50 -8.75
N LEU A 166 -9.35 12.60 -8.07
CA LEU A 166 -8.67 12.54 -6.78
C LEU A 166 -9.50 11.81 -5.73
N THR A 167 -10.80 12.15 -5.62
CA THR A 167 -11.68 11.54 -4.63
C THR A 167 -11.76 10.02 -4.84
N ARG A 168 -11.97 9.57 -6.08
CA ARG A 168 -12.00 8.13 -6.40
C ARG A 168 -10.64 7.48 -6.22
N SER A 169 -9.54 8.18 -6.51
CA SER A 169 -8.19 7.67 -6.23
C SER A 169 -7.92 7.49 -4.73
N ARG A 170 -8.46 8.36 -3.87
CA ARG A 170 -8.34 8.23 -2.41
C ARG A 170 -9.27 7.15 -1.85
N ALA A 171 -10.45 6.98 -2.44
CA ALA A 171 -11.32 5.84 -2.13
C ALA A 171 -10.64 4.51 -2.47
N ALA A 172 -10.00 4.42 -3.65
CA ALA A 172 -9.25 3.23 -4.05
C ALA A 172 -8.16 2.85 -3.04
N GLU A 173 -7.37 3.82 -2.58
CA GLU A 173 -6.35 3.63 -1.55
C GLU A 173 -6.97 3.13 -0.23
N SER A 174 -8.08 3.72 0.21
CA SER A 174 -8.74 3.30 1.45
C SER A 174 -9.37 1.90 1.37
N PHE A 175 -9.93 1.53 0.22
CA PHE A 175 -10.45 0.19 -0.03
C PHE A 175 -9.32 -0.85 -0.05
N ARG A 176 -8.20 -0.51 -0.69
CA ARG A 176 -6.98 -1.33 -0.69
C ARG A 176 -6.46 -1.54 0.74
N ASP A 177 -6.37 -0.49 1.54
CA ASP A 177 -5.91 -0.56 2.95
C ASP A 177 -6.81 -1.46 3.82
N ARG A 178 -8.05 -1.73 3.39
CA ARG A 178 -9.01 -2.65 4.02
C ARG A 178 -9.03 -4.06 3.42
N GLY A 179 -8.30 -4.26 2.33
CA GLY A 179 -8.31 -5.50 1.55
C GLY A 179 -9.54 -5.68 0.64
N TRP A 180 -10.34 -4.64 0.43
CA TRP A 180 -11.47 -4.64 -0.51
C TRP A 180 -10.94 -4.41 -1.93
N ARG A 181 -10.38 -5.47 -2.52
CA ARG A 181 -9.61 -5.39 -3.78
C ARG A 181 -10.47 -4.95 -4.96
N GLU A 182 -11.67 -5.49 -5.05
CA GLU A 182 -12.60 -5.24 -6.15
C GLU A 182 -13.09 -3.79 -6.11
N ASP A 183 -13.44 -3.29 -4.92
CA ASP A 183 -13.82 -1.88 -4.74
C ASP A 183 -12.64 -0.92 -4.99
N ALA A 184 -11.43 -1.33 -4.59
CA ALA A 184 -10.22 -0.55 -4.87
C ALA A 184 -9.97 -0.40 -6.37
N ASP A 185 -10.11 -1.49 -7.13
CA ASP A 185 -9.97 -1.47 -8.59
C ASP A 185 -11.06 -0.65 -9.27
N ALA A 186 -12.32 -0.82 -8.87
CA ALA A 186 -13.43 -0.05 -9.42
C ALA A 186 -13.23 1.46 -9.19
N ALA A 187 -12.86 1.85 -7.96
CA ALA A 187 -12.58 3.26 -7.65
C ALA A 187 -11.35 3.80 -8.41
N ALA A 188 -10.30 3.00 -8.59
CA ALA A 188 -9.13 3.42 -9.37
C ALA A 188 -9.45 3.56 -10.88
N GLN A 189 -10.32 2.71 -11.43
CA GLN A 189 -10.82 2.84 -12.80
C GLN A 189 -11.66 4.10 -12.99
N ASP A 190 -12.57 4.38 -12.05
CA ASP A 190 -13.33 5.63 -12.05
C ASP A 190 -12.42 6.85 -11.96
N ALA A 191 -11.34 6.78 -11.17
CA ALA A 191 -10.37 7.86 -11.08
C ALA A 191 -9.72 8.16 -12.45
N VAL A 192 -9.38 7.12 -13.23
CA VAL A 192 -8.85 7.28 -14.60
C VAL A 192 -9.91 7.88 -15.54
N ALA A 193 -11.17 7.47 -15.42
CA ALA A 193 -12.26 7.97 -16.25
C ALA A 193 -12.61 9.44 -15.98
N LEU A 194 -12.52 9.86 -14.71
CA LEU A 194 -12.83 11.21 -14.24
C LEU A 194 -11.65 12.19 -14.31
N ALA A 195 -10.45 11.73 -14.70
CA ALA A 195 -9.26 12.58 -14.74
C ALA A 195 -9.39 13.68 -15.79
N GLU A 196 -9.21 14.94 -15.37
CA GLU A 196 -9.33 16.12 -16.24
C GLU A 196 -7.97 16.55 -16.80
N THR A 197 -6.88 16.17 -16.14
CA THR A 197 -5.51 16.49 -16.55
C THR A 197 -4.67 15.24 -16.83
N GLU A 198 -3.63 15.38 -17.67
CA GLU A 198 -2.67 14.29 -17.90
C GLU A 198 -1.95 13.84 -16.63
N ALA A 199 -1.69 14.79 -15.70
CA ALA A 199 -1.07 14.49 -14.41
C ALA A 199 -1.97 13.64 -13.52
N GLU A 200 -3.25 13.98 -13.41
CA GLU A 200 -4.23 13.17 -12.66
C GLU A 200 -4.39 11.80 -13.30
N LYS A 201 -4.53 11.74 -14.63
CA LYS A 201 -4.70 10.48 -15.34
C LYS A 201 -3.48 9.58 -15.18
N ALA A 202 -2.27 10.14 -15.22
CA ALA A 202 -1.04 9.39 -14.96
C ALA A 202 -0.98 8.87 -13.51
N ALA A 203 -1.37 9.68 -12.53
CA ALA A 203 -1.43 9.25 -11.13
C ALA A 203 -2.46 8.13 -10.90
N SER A 204 -3.65 8.24 -11.50
CA SER A 204 -4.69 7.20 -11.41
C SER A 204 -4.29 5.91 -12.14
N LEU A 205 -3.62 6.00 -13.28
CA LEU A 205 -3.05 4.84 -13.97
C LEU A 205 -1.93 4.18 -13.15
N ALA A 206 -1.10 4.98 -12.48
CA ALA A 206 -0.09 4.45 -11.56
C ALA A 206 -0.76 3.68 -10.40
N ARG A 207 -1.85 4.21 -9.84
CA ARG A 207 -2.61 3.51 -8.80
C ARG A 207 -3.15 2.16 -9.27
N LEU A 208 -3.69 2.07 -10.49
CA LEU A 208 -4.09 0.79 -11.07
C LEU A 208 -2.90 -0.17 -11.24
N GLY A 209 -1.74 0.36 -11.64
CA GLY A 209 -0.51 -0.42 -11.72
C GLY A 209 -0.06 -0.98 -10.37
N ASP A 210 -0.15 -0.18 -9.29
CA ASP A 210 0.16 -0.63 -7.93
C ASP A 210 -0.79 -1.74 -7.48
N LEU A 211 -2.11 -1.61 -7.74
CA LEU A 211 -3.09 -2.63 -7.40
C LEU A 211 -2.87 -3.94 -8.17
N ALA A 212 -2.54 -3.85 -9.46
CA ALA A 212 -2.16 -5.01 -10.27
C ALA A 212 -0.88 -5.68 -9.75
N TRP A 213 0.15 -4.89 -9.42
CA TRP A 213 1.38 -5.40 -8.82
C TRP A 213 1.11 -6.15 -7.50
N GLU A 214 0.28 -5.59 -6.62
CA GLU A 214 -0.07 -6.22 -5.34
C GLU A 214 -0.85 -7.53 -5.48
N ARG A 215 -1.52 -7.75 -6.62
CA ARG A 215 -2.18 -9.01 -6.97
C ARG A 215 -1.26 -10.01 -7.65
N GLY A 216 0.01 -9.67 -7.87
CA GLY A 216 0.93 -10.53 -8.60
C GLY A 216 0.64 -10.58 -10.10
N GLU A 217 0.15 -9.49 -10.68
CA GLU A 217 -0.14 -9.33 -12.12
C GLU A 217 0.90 -8.40 -12.78
N PRO A 218 2.17 -8.82 -12.94
CA PRO A 218 3.24 -7.93 -13.39
C PRO A 218 3.06 -7.43 -14.83
N GLU A 219 2.44 -8.19 -15.73
CA GLU A 219 2.15 -7.76 -17.10
C GLU A 219 1.11 -6.63 -17.15
N GLU A 220 0.04 -6.76 -16.38
CA GLU A 220 -0.98 -5.72 -16.20
C GLU A 220 -0.33 -4.48 -15.59
N ALA A 221 0.43 -4.64 -14.50
CA ALA A 221 1.14 -3.55 -13.84
C ALA A 221 2.08 -2.80 -14.81
N LEU A 222 2.90 -3.53 -15.58
CA LEU A 222 3.77 -2.98 -16.61
C LEU A 222 2.99 -2.16 -17.65
N SER A 223 1.84 -2.67 -18.11
CA SER A 223 0.97 -1.96 -19.06
C SER A 223 0.45 -0.65 -18.48
N ARG A 224 -0.06 -0.67 -17.23
CA ARG A 224 -0.62 0.51 -16.54
C ARG A 224 0.45 1.57 -16.27
N PHE A 225 1.61 1.19 -15.73
CA PHE A 225 2.72 2.11 -15.52
C PHE A 225 3.27 2.65 -16.84
N GLY A 226 3.37 1.81 -17.88
CA GLY A 226 3.74 2.24 -19.22
C GLY A 226 2.76 3.27 -19.80
N ALA A 227 1.46 3.13 -19.55
CA ALA A 227 0.45 4.11 -19.95
C ALA A 227 0.60 5.43 -19.20
N ALA A 228 0.82 5.39 -17.88
CA ALA A 228 1.10 6.59 -17.10
C ALA A 228 2.34 7.34 -17.61
N LEU A 229 3.42 6.62 -17.94
CA LEU A 229 4.67 7.19 -18.44
C LEU A 229 4.59 7.72 -19.88
N ARG A 230 3.55 7.36 -20.65
CA ARG A 230 3.26 8.01 -21.94
C ARG A 230 2.65 9.41 -21.76
N LEU A 231 1.91 9.62 -20.66
CA LEU A 231 1.32 10.92 -20.32
C LEU A 231 2.34 11.82 -19.61
N VAL A 232 3.01 11.27 -18.59
CA VAL A 232 4.02 11.99 -17.81
C VAL A 232 5.30 11.16 -17.76
N ARG A 233 6.22 11.46 -18.68
CA ARG A 233 7.45 10.67 -18.91
C ARG A 233 8.32 10.45 -17.67
N ASP A 234 8.35 11.42 -16.78
CA ASP A 234 9.18 11.41 -15.57
C ASP A 234 8.38 11.24 -14.28
N HIS A 235 7.19 10.61 -14.37
CA HIS A 235 6.38 10.28 -13.21
C HIS A 235 7.08 9.24 -12.31
N GLY A 236 7.72 9.72 -11.25
CA GLY A 236 8.52 8.92 -10.31
C GLY A 236 7.84 7.62 -9.83
N PRO A 237 6.60 7.67 -9.31
CA PRO A 237 5.90 6.46 -8.86
C PRO A 237 5.73 5.40 -9.95
N SER A 238 5.41 5.82 -11.19
CA SER A 238 5.28 4.88 -12.31
C SER A 238 6.61 4.30 -12.77
N LEU A 239 7.72 5.04 -12.65
CA LEU A 239 9.06 4.49 -12.91
C LEU A 239 9.39 3.39 -11.90
N ALA A 240 9.17 3.63 -10.60
CA ALA A 240 9.41 2.63 -9.56
C ALA A 240 8.51 1.39 -9.74
N GLY A 241 7.21 1.60 -9.94
CA GLY A 241 6.26 0.51 -10.18
C GLY A 241 6.58 -0.30 -11.43
N ARG A 242 6.98 0.36 -12.53
CA ARG A 242 7.42 -0.33 -13.75
C ARG A 242 8.69 -1.13 -13.51
N ALA A 243 9.64 -0.61 -12.72
CA ALA A 243 10.85 -1.32 -12.36
C ALA A 243 10.55 -2.64 -11.62
N ARG A 244 9.63 -2.63 -10.64
CA ARG A 244 9.15 -3.85 -9.96
C ARG A 244 8.58 -4.88 -10.94
N ALA A 245 7.66 -4.44 -11.79
CA ALA A 245 7.03 -5.29 -12.78
C ALA A 245 8.05 -5.87 -13.78
N LEU A 246 8.99 -5.05 -14.26
CA LEU A 246 10.06 -5.50 -15.16
C LEU A 246 10.98 -6.53 -14.49
N ALA A 247 11.34 -6.33 -13.22
CA ALA A 247 12.15 -7.29 -12.47
C ALA A 247 11.43 -8.63 -12.33
N ALA A 248 10.15 -8.63 -11.97
CA ALA A 248 9.33 -9.86 -11.89
C ALA A 248 9.21 -10.60 -13.23
N LEU A 249 9.25 -9.87 -14.35
CA LEU A 249 9.22 -10.43 -15.71
C LEU A 249 10.62 -10.82 -16.25
N GLY A 250 11.66 -10.76 -15.42
CA GLY A 250 13.04 -11.08 -15.82
C GLY A 250 13.70 -10.05 -16.74
N ARG A 251 13.10 -8.86 -16.91
CA ARG A 251 13.62 -7.75 -17.73
C ARG A 251 14.53 -6.84 -16.91
N THR A 252 15.55 -7.44 -16.31
CA THR A 252 16.39 -6.84 -15.26
C THR A 252 17.09 -5.55 -15.69
N GLU A 253 17.69 -5.52 -16.89
CA GLU A 253 18.38 -4.33 -17.40
C GLU A 253 17.45 -3.10 -17.54
N GLU A 254 16.19 -3.34 -17.89
CA GLU A 254 15.18 -2.29 -17.95
C GLU A 254 14.73 -1.87 -16.55
N ALA A 255 14.57 -2.82 -15.63
CA ALA A 255 14.26 -2.54 -14.23
C ALA A 255 15.33 -1.65 -13.57
N LEU A 256 16.62 -1.96 -13.76
CA LEU A 256 17.73 -1.17 -13.22
C LEU A 256 17.80 0.24 -13.82
N ARG A 257 17.42 0.41 -15.10
CA ARG A 257 17.29 1.75 -15.71
C ARG A 257 16.15 2.54 -15.08
N ASP A 258 15.00 1.90 -14.88
CA ASP A 258 13.83 2.55 -14.31
C ASP A 258 14.00 2.89 -12.83
N TRP A 259 14.66 2.05 -12.04
CA TRP A 259 15.01 2.37 -10.66
C TRP A 259 15.94 3.58 -10.56
N ARG A 260 16.98 3.65 -11.42
CA ARG A 260 17.85 4.83 -11.50
C ARG A 260 17.06 6.09 -11.87
N ALA A 261 16.14 5.98 -12.82
CA ALA A 261 15.27 7.10 -13.20
C ALA A 261 14.31 7.50 -12.07
N ALA A 262 13.70 6.54 -11.38
CA ALA A 262 12.81 6.79 -10.24
C ALA A 262 13.54 7.51 -9.11
N LEU A 263 14.71 7.02 -8.70
CA LEU A 263 15.52 7.62 -7.63
C LEU A 263 16.09 9.00 -7.99
N ALA A 264 16.22 9.32 -9.28
CA ALA A 264 16.61 10.65 -9.74
C ALA A 264 15.43 11.66 -9.70
N ARG A 265 14.18 11.19 -9.74
CA ARG A 265 12.98 12.03 -9.77
C ARG A 265 12.32 12.16 -8.40
N LEU A 266 12.25 11.06 -7.67
CA LEU A 266 11.59 10.92 -6.38
C LEU A 266 12.40 9.96 -5.51
N PRO A 267 13.46 10.44 -4.84
CA PRO A 267 14.27 9.64 -3.93
C PRO A 267 13.48 9.39 -2.65
N LEU A 268 12.73 8.29 -2.61
CA LEU A 268 12.03 7.84 -1.41
C LEU A 268 12.80 6.72 -0.70
N PRO A 269 12.76 6.66 0.64
CA PRO A 269 13.42 5.61 1.43
C PRO A 269 13.09 4.20 0.96
N GLU A 270 11.81 3.93 0.72
CA GLU A 270 11.30 2.65 0.22
C GLU A 270 11.88 2.31 -1.15
N TYR A 271 12.01 3.30 -2.05
CA TYR A 271 12.59 3.07 -3.38
C TYR A 271 14.08 2.78 -3.31
N VAL A 272 14.80 3.39 -2.36
CA VAL A 272 16.22 3.12 -2.16
C VAL A 272 16.42 1.70 -1.62
N LEU A 273 15.60 1.29 -0.65
CA LEU A 273 15.61 -0.06 -0.09
C LEU A 273 15.33 -1.11 -1.18
N GLU A 274 14.20 -1.00 -1.87
CA GLU A 274 13.81 -1.97 -2.90
C GLU A 274 14.78 -2.01 -4.08
N ALA A 275 15.33 -0.86 -4.49
CA ALA A 275 16.39 -0.85 -5.50
C ALA A 275 17.63 -1.60 -4.98
N GLY A 276 18.03 -1.39 -3.72
CA GLY A 276 19.14 -2.11 -3.09
C GLY A 276 18.93 -3.61 -3.07
N GLU A 277 17.74 -4.06 -2.65
CA GLU A 277 17.36 -5.48 -2.61
C GLU A 277 17.37 -6.12 -4.00
N LEU A 278 16.94 -5.38 -5.03
CA LEU A 278 17.07 -5.84 -6.41
C LEU A 278 18.54 -6.02 -6.79
N HIS A 279 19.42 -5.06 -6.49
CA HIS A 279 20.85 -5.19 -6.81
C HIS A 279 21.47 -6.38 -6.06
N GLU A 280 21.11 -6.59 -4.80
CA GLU A 280 21.57 -7.75 -4.01
C GLU A 280 21.10 -9.07 -4.62
N SER A 281 19.84 -9.15 -5.04
CA SER A 281 19.30 -10.36 -5.69
C SER A 281 20.03 -10.72 -7.00
N LEU A 282 20.69 -9.75 -7.62
CA LEU A 282 21.46 -9.89 -8.85
C LEU A 282 22.96 -10.12 -8.61
N GLY A 283 23.41 -10.15 -7.34
CA GLY A 283 24.83 -10.26 -6.98
C GLY A 283 25.64 -8.99 -7.23
N LEU A 284 24.98 -7.84 -7.38
CA LEU A 284 25.61 -6.52 -7.54
C LEU A 284 25.92 -5.90 -6.17
N ASP A 285 26.67 -6.63 -5.34
CA ASP A 285 26.85 -6.34 -3.91
C ASP A 285 27.41 -4.94 -3.61
N GLY A 286 28.28 -4.43 -4.49
CA GLY A 286 28.85 -3.09 -4.36
C GLY A 286 27.78 -2.00 -4.52
N ASP A 287 26.89 -2.14 -5.50
CA ASP A 287 25.81 -1.19 -5.76
C ASP A 287 24.72 -1.29 -4.69
N ALA A 288 24.37 -2.52 -4.27
CA ALA A 288 23.43 -2.75 -3.17
C ALA A 288 23.92 -2.08 -1.88
N ARG A 289 25.19 -2.28 -1.51
CA ARG A 289 25.79 -1.64 -0.33
C ARG A 289 25.79 -0.11 -0.43
N ALA A 290 26.04 0.45 -1.61
CA ALA A 290 25.99 1.90 -1.82
C ALA A 290 24.58 2.47 -1.63
N LEU A 291 23.54 1.75 -2.07
CA LEU A 291 22.15 2.13 -1.88
C LEU A 291 21.74 2.03 -0.41
N TYR A 292 22.11 0.95 0.28
CA TYR A 292 21.84 0.79 1.70
C TYR A 292 22.55 1.85 2.55
N GLU A 293 23.80 2.18 2.25
CA GLU A 293 24.51 3.25 2.94
C GLU A 293 23.86 4.61 2.70
N ARG A 294 23.48 4.90 1.45
CA ARG A 294 22.72 6.11 1.11
C ARG A 294 21.43 6.20 1.94
N LEU A 295 20.71 5.09 2.13
CA LEU A 295 19.52 5.05 2.98
C LEU A 295 19.89 5.34 4.44
N ARG A 296 20.91 4.70 5.02
CA ARG A 296 21.33 4.92 6.42
C ARG A 296 21.78 6.34 6.72
N THR A 297 22.53 6.96 5.81
CA THR A 297 23.11 8.30 6.03
C THR A 297 22.24 9.43 5.51
N GLY A 298 21.22 9.12 4.71
CA GLY A 298 20.34 10.10 4.11
C GLY A 298 19.41 10.78 5.13
N THR A 299 18.92 11.96 4.78
CA THR A 299 17.86 12.63 5.53
C THR A 299 16.53 12.44 4.81
N TRP A 300 15.59 11.78 5.47
CA TRP A 300 14.37 11.29 4.83
C TRP A 300 13.11 11.80 5.52
N ALA A 301 12.09 12.10 4.72
CA ALA A 301 10.73 12.20 5.22
C ALA A 301 10.17 10.79 5.39
N ARG A 302 9.56 10.49 6.55
CA ARG A 302 8.85 9.21 6.79
C ARG A 302 9.71 7.95 6.54
N GLY A 303 11.04 8.03 6.65
CA GLY A 303 11.96 6.93 6.31
C GLY A 303 12.10 5.83 7.35
N GLU A 304 11.44 5.97 8.50
CA GLU A 304 11.66 5.12 9.68
C GLU A 304 11.28 3.66 9.45
N VAL A 305 10.23 3.39 8.65
CA VAL A 305 9.85 2.01 8.26
C VAL A 305 10.92 1.39 7.36
N ALA A 306 11.34 2.08 6.29
CA ALA A 306 12.36 1.57 5.38
C ALA A 306 13.72 1.38 6.07
N LEU A 307 14.11 2.30 6.95
CA LEU A 307 15.31 2.16 7.77
C LEU A 307 15.21 0.99 8.75
N GLY A 308 14.03 0.79 9.36
CA GLY A 308 13.79 -0.33 10.26
C GLY A 308 13.88 -1.68 9.55
N LEU A 309 13.30 -1.80 8.35
CA LEU A 309 13.41 -3.00 7.52
C LEU A 309 14.86 -3.23 7.07
N LEU A 310 15.54 -2.18 6.60
CA LEU A 310 16.96 -2.26 6.23
C LEU A 310 17.84 -2.78 7.37
N ASP A 311 17.66 -2.24 8.58
CA ASP A 311 18.45 -2.64 9.74
C ASP A 311 18.07 -4.04 10.25
N ALA A 312 16.81 -4.47 10.06
CA ALA A 312 16.38 -5.83 10.39
C ALA A 312 16.99 -6.88 9.45
N ASP A 313 16.97 -6.64 8.13
CA ASP A 313 17.40 -7.62 7.12
C ASP A 313 18.90 -7.55 6.79
N HIS A 314 19.50 -6.36 6.88
CA HIS A 314 20.86 -6.09 6.39
C HIS A 314 21.76 -5.34 7.39
N GLY A 315 21.37 -5.27 8.67
CA GLY A 315 22.05 -4.43 9.68
C GLY A 315 21.96 -4.95 11.11
N ASP A 316 21.62 -4.04 12.04
CA ASP A 316 21.41 -4.34 13.47
C ASP A 316 19.90 -4.42 13.78
N PRO A 317 19.32 -5.63 13.94
CA PRO A 317 17.91 -5.78 14.32
C PRO A 317 17.54 -5.09 15.64
N ALA A 318 18.46 -4.98 16.59
CA ALA A 318 18.18 -4.28 17.84
C ALA A 318 18.07 -2.76 17.62
N ALA A 319 18.82 -2.19 16.66
CA ALA A 319 18.63 -0.80 16.23
C ALA A 319 17.27 -0.61 15.55
N ALA A 320 16.87 -1.54 14.69
CA ALA A 320 15.55 -1.53 14.07
C ALA A 320 14.42 -1.53 15.11
N VAL A 321 14.49 -2.40 16.13
CA VAL A 321 13.51 -2.44 17.24
C VAL A 321 13.48 -1.12 18.00
N ARG A 322 14.63 -0.55 18.38
CA ARG A 322 14.68 0.75 19.08
C ARG A 322 14.00 1.85 18.26
N ARG A 323 14.32 1.92 16.97
CA ARG A 323 13.74 2.87 16.01
C ARG A 323 12.23 2.73 15.93
N LEU A 324 11.75 1.53 15.61
CA LEU A 324 10.33 1.28 15.37
C LEU A 324 9.49 1.32 16.65
N ARG A 325 10.03 0.97 17.82
CA ARG A 325 9.37 1.21 19.12
C ARG A 325 9.22 2.72 19.38
N ALA A 326 10.22 3.54 19.04
CA ALA A 326 10.11 5.00 19.17
C ALA A 326 9.02 5.57 18.26
N GLU A 327 8.95 5.09 17.01
CA GLU A 327 7.89 5.42 16.04
C GLU A 327 6.48 5.07 16.56
N TRP A 328 6.35 3.87 17.11
CA TRP A 328 5.10 3.40 17.69
C TRP A 328 4.68 4.23 18.90
N ALA A 329 5.63 4.59 19.78
CA ALA A 329 5.40 5.39 20.98
C ALA A 329 4.98 6.83 20.64
N ARG A 330 5.59 7.45 19.62
CA ARG A 330 5.17 8.77 19.11
C ARG A 330 3.84 8.75 18.35
N GLY A 331 3.19 7.58 18.24
CA GLY A 331 1.82 7.44 17.77
C GLY A 331 1.66 7.01 16.32
N HIS A 332 2.75 6.73 15.60
CA HIS A 332 2.67 6.14 14.27
C HIS A 332 2.32 4.66 14.41
N ARG A 333 1.03 4.34 14.37
CA ARG A 333 0.48 3.00 14.63
C ARG A 333 -0.19 2.38 13.41
N SER A 334 0.33 2.70 12.23
CA SER A 334 -0.10 2.11 10.98
C SER A 334 0.28 0.62 10.92
N VAL A 335 -0.39 -0.14 10.06
CA VAL A 335 -0.07 -1.56 9.81
C VAL A 335 1.36 -1.75 9.32
N ALA A 336 1.92 -0.77 8.58
CA ALA A 336 3.29 -0.82 8.11
C ALA A 336 4.33 -0.71 9.24
N VAL A 337 4.08 0.16 10.24
CA VAL A 337 4.96 0.21 11.42
C VAL A 337 4.80 -1.04 12.28
N ALA A 338 3.58 -1.58 12.41
CA ALA A 338 3.35 -2.84 13.11
C ALA A 338 4.11 -4.00 12.44
N ASP A 339 4.00 -4.14 11.12
CA ASP A 339 4.70 -5.17 10.36
C ASP A 339 6.22 -5.07 10.52
N ALA A 340 6.80 -3.89 10.23
CA ALA A 340 8.23 -3.68 10.35
C ALA A 340 8.73 -3.90 11.78
N LEU A 341 7.97 -3.49 12.81
CA LEU A 341 8.34 -3.73 14.21
C LEU A 341 8.29 -5.21 14.55
N GLY A 342 7.27 -5.94 14.08
CA GLY A 342 7.19 -7.39 14.21
C GLY A 342 8.41 -8.07 13.56
N TRP A 343 8.74 -7.67 12.34
CA TRP A 343 9.91 -8.21 11.62
C TRP A 343 11.24 -7.92 12.32
N ALA A 344 11.44 -6.70 12.82
CA ALA A 344 12.62 -6.35 13.59
C ALA A 344 12.72 -7.14 14.92
N LEU A 345 11.60 -7.31 15.64
CA LEU A 345 11.55 -8.11 16.87
C LEU A 345 11.85 -9.58 16.60
N HIS A 346 11.40 -10.10 15.46
CA HIS A 346 11.71 -11.46 15.04
C HIS A 346 13.21 -11.69 14.91
N TRP A 347 13.89 -10.84 14.13
CA TRP A 347 15.33 -10.89 13.93
C TRP A 347 16.14 -10.54 15.19
N SER A 348 15.56 -9.80 16.15
CA SER A 348 16.19 -9.58 17.47
C SER A 348 15.99 -10.75 18.44
N GLY A 349 15.29 -11.81 18.05
CA GLY A 349 15.04 -13.01 18.88
C GLY A 349 13.76 -12.96 19.73
N GLU A 350 12.99 -11.87 19.65
CA GLU A 350 11.75 -11.64 20.40
C GLU A 350 10.49 -12.12 19.63
N SER A 351 10.58 -13.28 18.98
CA SER A 351 9.54 -13.77 18.04
C SER A 351 8.13 -13.91 18.65
N LYS A 352 8.01 -14.13 19.96
CA LYS A 352 6.71 -14.16 20.65
C LYS A 352 6.04 -12.77 20.68
N GLU A 353 6.79 -11.71 20.95
CA GLU A 353 6.28 -10.34 20.89
C GLU A 353 6.05 -9.93 19.42
N ALA A 354 6.96 -10.33 18.53
CA ALA A 354 6.84 -10.10 17.09
C ALA A 354 5.50 -10.55 16.52
N LEU A 355 5.02 -11.73 16.93
CA LEU A 355 3.76 -12.31 16.44
C LEU A 355 2.54 -11.42 16.74
N GLU A 356 2.54 -10.70 17.87
CA GLU A 356 1.42 -9.82 18.22
C GLU A 356 1.34 -8.60 17.28
N TYR A 357 2.48 -8.06 16.88
CA TYR A 357 2.55 -6.99 15.89
C TYR A 357 2.26 -7.48 14.47
N ALA A 358 2.77 -8.66 14.09
CA ALA A 358 2.51 -9.27 12.80
C ALA A 358 1.01 -9.57 12.59
N LYS A 359 0.33 -10.12 13.61
CA LYS A 359 -1.14 -10.30 13.60
C LYS A 359 -1.85 -8.97 13.39
N ARG A 360 -1.46 -7.92 14.12
CA ARG A 360 -2.06 -6.60 13.95
C ARG A 360 -1.89 -6.05 12.53
N ALA A 361 -0.76 -6.29 11.89
CA ALA A 361 -0.53 -5.86 10.51
C ALA A 361 -1.41 -6.60 9.49
N THR A 362 -1.67 -7.90 9.72
CA THR A 362 -2.44 -8.75 8.79
C THR A 362 -3.95 -8.79 9.06
N ASP A 363 -4.37 -8.61 10.31
CA ASP A 363 -5.78 -8.79 10.73
C ASP A 363 -6.63 -7.52 10.53
N GLU A 364 -5.99 -6.34 10.33
CA GLU A 364 -6.67 -5.06 10.05
C GLU A 364 -7.21 -4.96 8.61
N GLY A 365 -6.98 -5.99 7.78
CA GLY A 365 -7.63 -6.17 6.47
C GLY A 365 -6.72 -5.97 5.26
N LEU A 366 -5.58 -5.27 5.39
CA LEU A 366 -4.65 -5.10 4.26
C LEU A 366 -4.09 -6.44 3.80
N ARG A 367 -4.35 -6.80 2.53
CA ARG A 367 -3.86 -8.05 1.92
C ARG A 367 -2.50 -7.85 1.26
N SER A 368 -1.45 -7.88 2.07
CA SER A 368 -0.04 -7.73 1.65
C SER A 368 0.70 -9.07 1.64
N ALA A 369 1.35 -9.42 0.52
CA ALA A 369 2.22 -10.60 0.43
C ALA A 369 3.40 -10.52 1.41
N LEU A 370 4.03 -9.35 1.52
CA LEU A 370 5.16 -9.13 2.42
C LEU A 370 4.76 -9.36 3.88
N PHE A 371 3.60 -8.85 4.30
CA PHE A 371 3.14 -8.98 5.69
C PHE A 371 2.76 -10.44 6.02
N ALA A 372 2.12 -11.13 5.06
CA ALA A 372 1.85 -12.55 5.19
C ALA A 372 3.14 -13.38 5.28
N TYR A 373 4.16 -13.02 4.51
CA TYR A 373 5.49 -13.65 4.58
C TYR A 373 6.15 -13.44 5.94
N HIS A 374 6.24 -12.19 6.43
CA HIS A 374 6.82 -11.90 7.74
C HIS A 374 6.11 -12.65 8.87
N ARG A 375 4.76 -12.65 8.86
CA ARG A 375 3.97 -13.42 9.82
C ARG A 375 4.25 -14.91 9.73
N GLY A 376 4.29 -15.46 8.52
CA GLY A 376 4.56 -16.87 8.29
C GLY A 376 5.93 -17.31 8.80
N GLU A 377 6.97 -16.51 8.57
CA GLU A 377 8.32 -16.76 9.07
C GLU A 377 8.40 -16.68 10.61
N ILE A 378 7.72 -15.70 11.22
CA ILE A 378 7.62 -15.60 12.69
C ILE A 378 6.96 -16.85 13.27
N GLU A 379 5.83 -17.26 12.69
CA GLU A 379 5.11 -18.47 13.11
C GLU A 379 5.97 -19.73 12.90
N ARG A 380 6.77 -19.79 11.84
CA ARG A 380 7.71 -20.89 11.57
C ARG A 380 8.77 -21.00 12.66
N THR A 381 9.37 -19.88 13.08
CA THR A 381 10.33 -19.86 14.20
C THR A 381 9.70 -20.17 15.55
N LEU A 382 8.41 -19.92 15.71
CA LEU A 382 7.64 -20.34 16.88
C LEU A 382 7.12 -21.79 16.79
N GLU A 383 7.57 -22.56 15.79
CA GLU A 383 7.19 -23.96 15.54
C GLU A 383 5.69 -24.16 15.27
N GLN A 384 4.98 -23.09 14.87
CA GLN A 384 3.57 -23.13 14.50
C GLN A 384 3.41 -23.54 13.03
N SER A 385 3.78 -24.78 12.72
CA SER A 385 3.94 -25.27 11.33
C SER A 385 2.69 -25.08 10.45
N GLY A 386 1.49 -25.32 10.99
CA GLY A 386 0.23 -25.14 10.25
C GLY A 386 -0.04 -23.68 9.87
N PRO A 387 -0.12 -22.75 10.85
CA PRO A 387 -0.20 -21.31 10.59
C PRO A 387 0.91 -20.78 9.67
N ALA A 388 2.16 -21.16 9.94
CA ALA A 388 3.32 -20.75 9.16
C ALA A 388 3.15 -21.09 7.67
N ARG A 389 2.85 -22.36 7.38
CA ARG A 389 2.59 -22.80 6.00
C ARG A 389 1.46 -22.02 5.36
N ARG A 390 0.36 -21.80 6.09
CA ARG A 390 -0.80 -21.06 5.58
C ARG A 390 -0.41 -19.65 5.14
N HIS A 391 0.29 -18.88 5.99
CA HIS A 391 0.63 -17.49 5.67
C HIS A 391 1.77 -17.37 4.65
N LEU A 392 2.74 -18.28 4.65
CA LEU A 392 3.77 -18.33 3.59
C LEU A 392 3.16 -18.67 2.22
N ALA A 393 2.27 -19.65 2.17
CA ALA A 393 1.54 -19.98 0.93
C ALA A 393 0.59 -18.85 0.51
N GLU A 394 -0.02 -18.16 1.46
CA GLU A 394 -0.82 -16.97 1.20
C GLU A 394 0.01 -15.84 0.59
N ALA A 395 1.22 -15.58 1.09
CA ALA A 395 2.12 -14.57 0.52
C ALA A 395 2.36 -14.83 -0.98
N LEU A 396 2.71 -16.08 -1.33
CA LEU A 396 2.94 -16.51 -2.71
C LEU A 396 1.67 -16.45 -3.57
N ARG A 397 0.50 -16.76 -2.99
CA ARG A 397 -0.79 -16.64 -3.67
C ARG A 397 -1.19 -15.18 -3.90
N ILE A 398 -0.82 -14.27 -3.00
CA ILE A 398 -1.11 -12.84 -3.14
C ILE A 398 -0.26 -12.24 -4.26
N ASN A 399 1.05 -12.45 -4.20
CA ASN A 399 1.97 -12.03 -5.24
C ASN A 399 3.23 -12.91 -5.16
N PRO A 400 3.50 -13.80 -6.12
CA PRO A 400 4.67 -14.69 -6.10
C PRO A 400 6.00 -13.98 -6.37
N ALA A 401 5.97 -12.69 -6.76
CA ALA A 401 7.14 -11.86 -7.05
C ALA A 401 7.26 -10.65 -6.09
N PHE A 402 6.63 -10.71 -4.92
CA PHE A 402 6.51 -9.57 -3.98
C PHE A 402 7.85 -8.99 -3.51
N SER A 403 8.92 -9.79 -3.50
CA SER A 403 10.29 -9.37 -3.21
C SER A 403 11.26 -10.29 -3.96
N PRO A 404 12.32 -9.75 -4.60
CA PRO A 404 13.31 -10.58 -5.28
C PRO A 404 14.18 -11.40 -4.31
N LEU A 405 14.25 -11.01 -3.03
CA LEU A 405 15.00 -11.73 -2.00
C LEU A 405 14.13 -12.69 -1.18
N LEU A 406 12.90 -12.29 -0.87
CA LEU A 406 12.06 -13.02 0.09
C LEU A 406 11.09 -14.01 -0.58
N ALA A 407 10.67 -13.77 -1.82
CA ALA A 407 9.77 -14.69 -2.50
C ALA A 407 10.39 -16.09 -2.75
N PRO A 408 11.66 -16.22 -3.17
CA PRO A 408 12.31 -17.52 -3.27
C PRO A 408 12.39 -18.24 -1.91
N LYS A 409 12.72 -17.52 -0.84
CA LYS A 409 12.76 -18.07 0.54
C LYS A 409 11.39 -18.57 0.99
N ALA A 410 10.32 -17.87 0.64
CA ALA A 410 8.96 -18.30 0.93
C ALA A 410 8.62 -19.64 0.23
N GLN A 411 9.03 -19.81 -1.04
CA GLN A 411 8.83 -21.06 -1.79
C GLN A 411 9.57 -22.23 -1.13
N GLU A 412 10.82 -22.02 -0.77
CA GLU A 412 11.64 -23.01 -0.05
C GLU A 412 11.01 -23.39 1.30
N ALA A 413 10.55 -22.40 2.06
CA ALA A 413 9.92 -22.63 3.36
C ALA A 413 8.61 -23.40 3.26
N VAL A 414 7.75 -23.09 2.27
CA VAL A 414 6.51 -23.85 2.01
C VAL A 414 6.83 -25.29 1.61
N ALA A 415 7.84 -25.50 0.75
CA ALA A 415 8.26 -26.83 0.33
C ALA A 415 8.81 -27.65 1.51
N ALA A 416 9.61 -27.04 2.38
CA ALA A 416 10.17 -27.69 3.57
C ALA A 416 9.11 -28.07 4.62
N LEU A 417 8.04 -27.27 4.75
CA LEU A 417 6.94 -27.55 5.68
C LEU A 417 6.02 -28.70 5.21
N GLY A 418 6.11 -29.13 3.94
CA GLY A 418 5.32 -30.23 3.39
C GLY A 418 3.81 -29.95 3.33
N GLU A 419 3.00 -30.95 3.01
CA GLU A 419 1.53 -30.84 3.12
C GLU A 419 1.08 -31.04 4.58
N PRO A 420 -0.02 -30.39 5.01
CA PRO A 420 -0.64 -30.70 6.31
C PRO A 420 -0.98 -32.20 6.37
N SER A 421 -0.74 -32.84 7.52
CA SER A 421 -1.12 -34.24 7.70
C SER A 421 -2.63 -34.41 7.53
N ASP A 422 -3.05 -35.37 6.71
CA ASP A 422 -4.45 -35.80 6.57
C ASP A 422 -4.96 -36.53 7.84
N GLU A 423 -4.07 -36.82 8.80
CA GLU A 423 -4.47 -37.43 10.06
C GLU A 423 -5.20 -36.43 10.97
N LEU A 424 -6.45 -36.77 11.33
CA LEU A 424 -7.20 -36.04 12.35
C LEU A 424 -6.37 -35.83 13.63
N PRO A 425 -6.45 -34.64 14.28
CA PRO A 425 -5.87 -34.41 15.59
C PRO A 425 -6.25 -35.52 16.57
N LYS A 426 -5.34 -35.92 17.47
CA LYS A 426 -5.58 -37.05 18.39
C LYS A 426 -6.88 -36.91 19.20
N GLU A 427 -7.32 -35.69 19.48
CA GLU A 427 -8.59 -35.42 20.16
C GLU A 427 -9.84 -35.65 19.30
N LEU A 428 -9.69 -35.59 17.97
CA LEU A 428 -10.75 -35.77 16.97
C LEU A 428 -10.71 -37.13 16.29
N ARG A 429 -9.72 -37.97 16.59
CA ARG A 429 -9.70 -39.37 16.15
C ARG A 429 -10.85 -40.12 16.85
N PRO A 430 -11.60 -40.96 16.13
CA PRO A 430 -12.55 -41.86 16.77
C PRO A 430 -11.81 -42.68 17.83
N ARG A 431 -12.28 -42.67 19.09
CA ARG A 431 -11.76 -43.60 20.09
C ARG A 431 -12.01 -45.00 19.56
N GLU A 432 -10.95 -45.73 19.22
CA GLU A 432 -11.05 -47.15 18.93
C GLU A 432 -11.83 -47.80 20.07
N ALA A 433 -12.93 -48.47 19.72
CA ALA A 433 -13.71 -49.22 20.68
C ALA A 433 -12.77 -50.25 21.32
N ALA A 434 -12.39 -50.02 22.57
CA ALA A 434 -11.60 -50.95 23.35
C ALA A 434 -12.25 -52.33 23.28
N SER A 435 -11.60 -53.25 22.58
CA SER A 435 -11.95 -54.67 22.59
C SER A 435 -11.93 -55.15 24.03
N LYS A 436 -13.09 -55.52 24.58
CA LYS A 436 -13.23 -56.05 25.94
C LYS A 436 -12.34 -57.29 26.11
N PRO A 437 -11.47 -57.35 27.14
CA PRO A 437 -10.78 -58.58 27.50
C PRO A 437 -11.68 -59.40 28.44
N GLY A 438 -12.10 -60.60 28.03
CA GLY A 438 -12.77 -61.53 28.94
C GLY A 438 -13.65 -62.59 28.27
N ALA A 439 -13.04 -63.62 27.72
CA ALA A 439 -13.67 -64.94 27.61
C ALA A 439 -12.58 -66.01 27.84
N LYS A 440 -12.71 -66.75 28.94
CA LYS A 440 -11.85 -67.90 29.28
C LYS A 440 -12.17 -69.10 28.37
N PRO A 441 -11.20 -70.03 28.17
CA PRO A 441 -11.38 -71.20 27.35
C PRO A 441 -11.90 -72.38 28.18
N ASP A 442 -12.91 -73.10 27.68
CA ASP A 442 -13.25 -74.43 28.19
C ASP A 442 -13.57 -75.38 27.03
N GLY A 443 -12.80 -76.47 26.96
CA GLY A 443 -13.30 -77.82 26.71
C GLY A 443 -13.46 -78.30 25.27
N GLU A 444 -12.52 -79.13 24.81
CA GLU A 444 -12.68 -80.08 23.70
C GLU A 444 -13.86 -81.05 23.91
N GLY A 445 -14.54 -81.43 22.82
CA GLY A 445 -15.40 -82.60 22.84
C GLY A 445 -16.32 -82.80 21.62
N ALA A 446 -15.93 -83.77 20.79
CA ALA A 446 -16.77 -84.58 19.89
C ALA A 446 -17.04 -84.11 18.46
N ALA A 447 -16.95 -85.10 17.57
CA ALA A 447 -16.79 -85.02 16.13
C ALA A 447 -18.06 -85.46 15.37
N LYS A 448 -18.31 -84.80 14.22
CA LYS A 448 -18.79 -85.29 12.90
C LYS A 448 -20.16 -86.00 12.77
N PRO A 449 -20.73 -86.21 11.54
CA PRO A 449 -20.63 -85.46 10.26
C PRO A 449 -21.94 -85.36 9.42
N GLY A 450 -21.87 -84.66 8.28
CA GLY A 450 -22.73 -84.83 7.09
C GLY A 450 -23.54 -83.57 6.71
N ALA A 451 -23.72 -83.14 5.46
CA ALA A 451 -23.38 -83.63 4.13
C ALA A 451 -23.48 -82.45 3.12
N LYS A 452 -22.86 -82.64 1.95
CA LYS A 452 -22.91 -81.89 0.65
C LYS A 452 -24.34 -81.52 0.16
N PRO A 453 -24.57 -80.76 -0.95
CA PRO A 453 -23.73 -80.64 -2.16
C PRO A 453 -23.65 -79.28 -2.91
N ASP A 454 -22.85 -79.37 -3.97
CA ASP A 454 -22.45 -78.48 -5.06
C ASP A 454 -23.58 -77.97 -5.98
N GLY A 455 -23.28 -76.93 -6.78
CA GLY A 455 -23.92 -76.65 -8.09
C GLY A 455 -24.09 -75.15 -8.40
N GLU A 456 -23.20 -74.50 -9.18
CA GLU A 456 -23.12 -74.41 -10.66
C GLU A 456 -23.86 -73.20 -11.28
N GLY A 457 -23.21 -72.51 -12.23
CA GLY A 457 -23.90 -71.84 -13.35
C GLY A 457 -23.61 -70.35 -13.60
N ALA A 458 -22.71 -70.08 -14.56
CA ALA A 458 -22.88 -69.27 -15.80
C ALA A 458 -23.82 -68.03 -15.81
N ALA A 459 -23.67 -66.96 -16.60
CA ALA A 459 -22.73 -66.45 -17.60
C ALA A 459 -23.18 -65.00 -17.96
N LYS A 460 -22.29 -64.25 -18.63
CA LYS A 460 -22.38 -62.90 -19.25
C LYS A 460 -23.51 -62.74 -20.32
N PRO A 461 -23.52 -61.66 -21.16
CA PRO A 461 -23.60 -60.19 -20.95
C PRO A 461 -24.67 -59.52 -21.87
N GLY A 462 -24.83 -58.20 -21.84
CA GLY A 462 -25.64 -57.47 -22.84
C GLY A 462 -25.28 -55.99 -22.99
N ALA A 463 -24.83 -55.62 -24.18
CA ALA A 463 -24.53 -54.26 -24.66
C ALA A 463 -25.78 -53.57 -25.25
N LYS A 464 -25.76 -52.22 -25.36
CA LYS A 464 -26.18 -51.38 -26.53
C LYS A 464 -26.37 -49.90 -26.14
N THR A 465 -25.61 -48.94 -26.73
CA THR A 465 -25.92 -48.04 -27.89
C THR A 465 -27.04 -47.03 -27.60
N ASP A 466 -27.10 -45.75 -28.02
CA ASP A 466 -26.35 -44.80 -28.85
C ASP A 466 -26.99 -43.41 -28.58
N GLY A 467 -26.41 -42.29 -29.05
CA GLY A 467 -27.20 -41.07 -29.31
C GLY A 467 -26.46 -39.73 -29.32
N GLU A 468 -26.21 -39.22 -30.52
CA GLU A 468 -25.64 -37.91 -30.88
C GLU A 468 -26.47 -36.68 -30.48
N GLY A 469 -25.85 -35.50 -30.49
CA GLY A 469 -26.56 -34.22 -30.63
C GLY A 469 -25.70 -32.98 -30.39
N ALA A 470 -25.19 -32.37 -31.48
CA ALA A 470 -24.42 -31.13 -31.47
C ALA A 470 -25.29 -29.86 -31.64
N ALA A 471 -24.66 -28.72 -31.31
CA ALA A 471 -24.81 -27.37 -31.91
C ALA A 471 -25.52 -26.22 -31.12
N LYS A 472 -24.65 -25.36 -30.57
CA LYS A 472 -24.51 -23.89 -30.71
C LYS A 472 -25.54 -22.88 -30.11
N PRO A 473 -25.08 -21.63 -29.85
CA PRO A 473 -25.71 -20.68 -28.91
C PRO A 473 -26.43 -19.50 -29.61
N SER A 474 -27.19 -18.73 -28.84
CA SER A 474 -27.71 -17.42 -29.22
C SER A 474 -27.66 -16.46 -28.03
N GLY A 475 -27.12 -15.27 -28.25
CA GLY A 475 -27.23 -14.13 -27.36
C GLY A 475 -28.35 -13.18 -27.81
N ALA A 476 -28.68 -12.25 -26.91
CA ALA A 476 -29.27 -10.95 -27.18
C ALA A 476 -28.75 -9.99 -26.10
#